data_AF-A0A7W1SWK0-F1
#
_entry.id   AF-A0A7W1SWK0-F1
#
_cell.length_a   1.000
_cell.length_b   1.000
_cell.length_c   1.000
_cell.angle_alpha   90.00
_cell.angle_beta   90.00
_cell.angle_gamma   90.00
#
_symmetry.space_group_name_H-M   'P 1'
#
loop_
_entity.id
_entity.type
_entity.pdbx_description
1 polymer ?
#
loop_
_entity_poly.entity_id
_entity_poly.type
_entity_poly.pdbx_seq_one_letter_code
_entity_poly.pdbx_strand_id
1 'polypeptide(L)'
;MRLFRSILMLILLALAVVATAGAQTGACPSRPGGGALITDPTVLRSVNGTLRVQLTMYTDVAEDGSTEYCYVYADGTEAPTLMVNPGDRILFTLVNGLPMGAPGLHAMKAHTPAGLFPPE
;
A
#
# COMPACT_ATOMS: atom_id res chain seq x y z
N MET A 1 -24.67 35.84 -28.86
CA MET A 1 -24.81 35.40 -27.44
C MET A 1 -25.09 33.90 -27.26
N ARG A 2 -25.84 33.20 -28.15
CA ARG A 2 -26.10 31.75 -27.99
C ARG A 2 -24.87 30.88 -28.29
N LEU A 3 -24.10 31.20 -29.34
CA LEU A 3 -22.87 30.48 -29.72
C LEU A 3 -21.77 30.55 -28.63
N PHE A 4 -21.56 31.74 -28.06
CA PHE A 4 -20.56 31.96 -27.02
C PHE A 4 -20.85 31.20 -25.72
N ARG A 5 -22.15 31.06 -25.38
CA ARG A 5 -22.60 30.25 -24.24
C ARG A 5 -22.37 28.76 -24.47
N SER A 6 -22.62 28.26 -25.68
CA SER A 6 -22.36 26.86 -26.03
C SER A 6 -20.87 26.51 -26.02
N ILE A 7 -20.01 27.42 -26.50
CA ILE A 7 -18.54 27.24 -26.46
C ILE A 7 -18.04 27.26 -25.02
N LEU A 8 -18.50 28.21 -24.20
CA LEU A 8 -18.15 28.26 -22.78
C LEU A 8 -18.59 27.01 -22.02
N MET A 9 -19.76 26.47 -22.33
CA MET A 9 -20.29 25.26 -21.70
C MET A 9 -19.50 24.01 -22.11
N LEU A 10 -19.07 23.92 -23.38
CA LEU A 10 -18.21 22.83 -23.86
C LEU A 10 -16.80 22.86 -23.24
N ILE A 11 -16.23 24.06 -23.06
CA ILE A 11 -14.93 24.23 -22.39
C ILE A 11 -15.05 23.83 -20.91
N LEU A 12 -16.11 24.24 -20.21
CA LEU A 12 -16.36 23.85 -18.82
C LEU A 12 -16.59 22.34 -18.66
N LEU A 13 -17.27 21.70 -19.62
CA LEU A 13 -17.50 20.25 -19.60
C LEU A 13 -16.19 19.47 -19.85
N ALA A 14 -15.31 19.97 -20.73
CA ALA A 14 -14.02 19.35 -21.00
C ALA A 14 -13.04 19.45 -19.81
N LEU A 15 -13.07 20.55 -19.03
CA LEU A 15 -12.24 20.68 -17.83
C LEU A 15 -12.67 19.73 -16.70
N ALA A 16 -13.95 19.36 -16.61
CA ALA A 16 -14.45 18.49 -15.54
C ALA A 16 -14.05 17.01 -15.69
N VAL A 17 -13.71 16.56 -16.91
CA VAL A 17 -13.41 15.14 -17.19
C VAL A 17 -11.98 14.74 -16.78
N VAL A 18 -11.06 15.71 -16.61
CA VAL A 18 -9.64 15.41 -16.30
C VAL A 18 -9.41 15.11 -14.81
N ALA A 19 -10.38 15.35 -13.92
CA ALA A 19 -10.17 15.36 -12.47
C ALA A 19 -10.39 14.01 -11.75
N THR A 20 -10.67 12.90 -12.44
CA THR A 20 -10.94 11.60 -11.79
C THR A 20 -9.88 10.55 -12.12
N ALA A 21 -8.60 10.87 -11.89
CA ALA A 21 -7.60 9.84 -11.63
C ALA A 21 -7.61 9.60 -10.12
N GLY A 22 -8.19 8.49 -9.67
CA GLY A 22 -8.13 8.07 -8.27
C GLY A 22 -6.68 7.85 -7.87
N ALA A 23 -6.09 8.85 -7.22
CA ALA A 23 -4.77 8.74 -6.63
C ALA A 23 -4.84 7.69 -5.50
N GLN A 24 -4.29 6.51 -5.75
CA GLN A 24 -3.89 5.61 -4.68
C GLN A 24 -2.67 6.30 -4.03
N THR A 25 -2.88 7.02 -2.93
CA THR A 25 -1.88 7.94 -2.36
C THR A 25 -0.80 7.23 -1.54
N GLY A 26 -0.16 6.20 -2.08
CA GLY A 26 1.05 5.64 -1.48
C GLY A 26 1.85 4.84 -2.48
N ALA A 27 3.14 5.15 -2.55
CA ALA A 27 4.15 4.48 -3.36
C ALA A 27 5.27 4.00 -2.45
N CYS A 28 6.09 3.08 -2.95
CA CYS A 28 7.27 2.65 -2.22
C CYS A 28 8.33 3.75 -2.22
N PRO A 29 9.05 3.96 -1.10
CA PRO A 29 10.20 4.86 -1.11
C PRO A 29 11.22 4.42 -2.16
N SER A 30 11.86 5.40 -2.82
CA SER A 30 12.87 5.09 -3.83
C SER A 30 14.04 4.34 -3.21
N ARG A 31 14.45 3.25 -3.84
CA ARG A 31 15.60 2.47 -3.40
C ARG A 31 16.89 3.30 -3.49
N PRO A 32 17.80 3.19 -2.50
CA PRO A 32 19.10 3.85 -2.59
C PRO A 32 19.86 3.38 -3.85
N GLY A 33 20.41 4.34 -4.61
CA GLY A 33 21.21 4.06 -5.79
C GLY A 33 22.52 3.34 -5.45
N GLY A 34 23.17 2.77 -6.48
CA GLY A 34 24.48 2.12 -6.31
C GLY A 34 25.52 3.05 -5.69
N GLY A 35 26.22 2.57 -4.65
CA GLY A 35 27.21 3.35 -3.92
C GLY A 35 26.64 4.29 -2.85
N ALA A 36 25.32 4.31 -2.65
CA ALA A 36 24.70 5.03 -1.54
C ALA A 36 25.05 4.38 -0.19
N LEU A 37 25.20 5.22 0.84
CA LEU A 37 25.30 4.75 2.22
C LEU A 37 23.92 4.25 2.66
N ILE A 38 23.86 3.00 3.14
CA ILE A 38 22.65 2.42 3.71
C ILE A 38 22.61 2.80 5.20
N THR A 39 21.54 3.47 5.61
CA THR A 39 21.29 3.81 7.01
C THR A 39 20.48 2.72 7.70
N ASP A 40 20.65 2.59 9.01
CA ASP A 40 19.80 1.71 9.81
C ASP A 40 18.32 2.12 9.67
N PRO A 41 17.39 1.16 9.61
CA PRO A 41 15.97 1.45 9.57
C PRO A 41 15.49 2.04 10.89
N THR A 42 14.35 2.74 10.85
CA THR A 42 13.66 3.23 12.05
C THR A 42 13.36 2.08 13.01
N VAL A 43 13.64 2.27 14.30
CA VAL A 43 13.36 1.27 15.34
C VAL A 43 12.13 1.66 16.14
N LEU A 44 11.10 0.82 16.14
CA LEU A 44 9.90 0.97 16.97
C LEU A 44 10.01 0.06 18.18
N ARG A 45 10.06 0.66 19.37
CA ARG A 45 10.22 -0.07 20.65
C ARG A 45 8.88 -0.23 21.35
N SER A 46 8.69 -1.37 21.99
CA SER A 46 7.58 -1.53 22.94
C SER A 46 7.70 -0.53 24.09
N VAL A 47 6.53 -0.07 24.55
CA VAL A 47 6.40 0.83 25.70
C VAL A 47 5.39 0.20 26.64
N ASN A 48 5.78 0.05 27.91
CA ASN A 48 4.93 -0.55 28.96
C ASN A 48 4.37 -1.94 28.57
N GLY A 49 5.22 -2.79 28.00
CA GLY A 49 4.84 -4.16 27.64
C GLY A 49 4.01 -4.28 26.36
N THR A 50 3.83 -3.21 25.59
CA THR A 50 3.06 -3.25 24.34
C THR A 50 3.76 -2.46 23.23
N LEU A 51 3.85 -3.06 22.05
CA LEU A 51 4.19 -2.36 20.81
C LEU A 51 2.94 -2.31 19.93
N ARG A 52 2.42 -1.11 19.67
CA ARG A 52 1.34 -0.90 18.71
C ARG A 52 1.93 -0.33 17.43
N VAL A 53 1.66 -0.97 16.32
CA VAL A 53 2.18 -0.56 15.01
C VAL A 53 1.11 -0.76 13.94
N GLN A 54 1.02 0.20 13.03
CA GLN A 54 0.24 0.09 11.82
C GLN A 54 1.18 0.29 10.63
N LEU A 55 1.20 -0.67 9.72
CA LEU A 55 1.94 -0.57 8.45
C LEU A 55 0.96 -0.60 7.30
N THR A 56 1.23 0.18 6.26
CA THR A 56 0.47 0.10 5.00
C THR A 56 1.33 -0.58 3.96
N MET A 57 0.75 -1.59 3.29
CA MET A 57 1.41 -2.31 2.21
C MET A 57 1.12 -1.63 0.89
N TYR A 58 2.17 -1.20 0.19
CA TYR A 58 2.07 -0.69 -1.18
C TYR A 58 2.86 -1.60 -2.14
N THR A 59 2.69 -1.35 -3.43
CA THR A 59 3.45 -2.00 -4.49
C THR A 59 3.85 -0.98 -5.53
N ASP A 60 5.00 -1.24 -6.15
CA ASP A 60 5.51 -0.44 -7.26
C ASP A 60 6.18 -1.35 -8.30
N VAL A 61 6.51 -0.78 -9.45
CA VAL A 61 7.30 -1.44 -10.50
C VAL A 61 8.68 -0.81 -10.50
N ALA A 62 9.71 -1.60 -10.19
CA ALA A 62 11.09 -1.17 -10.22
C ALA A 62 11.57 -0.85 -11.64
N GLU A 63 12.72 -0.18 -11.75
CA GLU A 63 13.33 0.18 -13.04
C GLU A 63 13.62 -1.03 -13.94
N ASP A 64 13.89 -2.20 -13.34
CA ASP A 64 14.12 -3.46 -14.05
C ASP A 64 12.82 -4.21 -14.44
N GLY A 65 11.66 -3.61 -14.16
CA GLY A 65 10.34 -4.18 -14.44
C GLY A 65 9.86 -5.20 -13.40
N SER A 66 10.63 -5.44 -12.33
CA SER A 66 10.19 -6.30 -11.22
C SER A 66 9.13 -5.59 -10.36
N THR A 67 8.23 -6.38 -9.77
CA THR A 67 7.24 -5.87 -8.80
C THR A 67 7.86 -5.81 -7.42
N GLU A 68 7.85 -4.62 -6.83
CA GLU A 68 8.28 -4.39 -5.45
C GLU A 68 7.07 -4.24 -4.52
N TYR A 69 7.27 -4.64 -3.27
CA TYR A 69 6.31 -4.45 -2.18
C TYR A 69 7.03 -3.81 -1.01
N CYS A 70 6.37 -2.84 -0.40
CA CYS A 70 6.92 -2.12 0.75
C CYS A 70 5.89 -2.04 1.87
N TYR A 71 6.38 -2.04 3.10
CA TYR A 71 5.59 -1.81 4.30
C TYR A 71 5.96 -0.46 4.88
N VAL A 72 5.06 0.50 4.77
CA VAL A 72 5.32 1.89 5.13
C VAL A 72 4.69 2.21 6.48
N TYR A 73 5.48 2.75 7.39
CA TYR A 73 5.02 3.26 8.68
C TYR A 73 4.42 4.67 8.53
N ALA A 74 3.74 5.16 9.57
CA ALA A 74 3.02 6.43 9.52
C ALA A 74 3.92 7.65 9.25
N ASP A 75 5.22 7.54 9.54
CA ASP A 75 6.23 8.58 9.26
C ASP A 75 6.83 8.49 7.84
N GLY A 76 6.34 7.56 7.01
CA GLY A 76 6.84 7.31 5.66
C GLY A 76 8.07 6.39 5.60
N THR A 77 8.58 5.94 6.74
CA THR A 77 9.74 5.03 6.77
C THR A 77 9.32 3.63 6.35
N GLU A 78 10.18 3.00 5.55
CA GLU A 78 9.96 1.64 5.08
C GLU A 78 10.51 0.63 6.08
N ALA A 79 9.77 -0.46 6.28
CA ALA A 79 10.19 -1.67 6.98
C ALA A 79 10.90 -1.37 8.32
N PRO A 80 10.23 -0.68 9.27
CA PRO A 80 10.85 -0.38 10.55
C PRO A 80 11.18 -1.68 11.31
N THR A 81 12.26 -1.64 12.09
CA THR A 81 12.60 -2.73 13.01
C THR A 81 11.69 -2.67 14.24
N LEU A 82 10.90 -3.72 14.45
CA LEU A 82 10.05 -3.86 15.63
C LEU A 82 10.86 -4.50 16.77
N MET A 83 11.21 -3.71 17.78
CA MET A 83 12.02 -4.17 18.90
C MET A 83 11.17 -4.33 20.16
N VAL A 84 11.13 -5.55 20.69
CA VAL A 84 10.31 -5.92 21.84
C VAL A 84 11.12 -6.70 22.87
N ASN A 85 10.63 -6.75 24.10
CA ASN A 85 11.16 -7.59 25.17
C ASN A 85 10.31 -8.86 25.34
N PRO A 86 10.85 -9.92 25.97
CA PRO A 86 10.07 -11.10 26.32
C PRO A 86 8.84 -10.74 27.18
N GLY A 87 7.67 -11.26 26.79
CA GLY A 87 6.40 -11.01 27.46
C GLY A 87 5.61 -9.82 26.92
N ASP A 88 6.20 -9.01 26.04
CA ASP A 88 5.51 -7.89 25.41
C ASP A 88 4.43 -8.36 24.42
N ARG A 89 3.40 -7.52 24.24
CA ARG A 89 2.33 -7.74 23.26
C ARG A 89 2.54 -6.86 22.03
N ILE A 90 2.41 -7.46 20.84
CA ILE A 90 2.42 -6.71 19.59
C ILE A 90 0.98 -6.58 19.08
N LEU A 91 0.50 -5.34 18.97
CA LEU A 91 -0.74 -5.00 18.28
C LEU A 91 -0.37 -4.52 16.88
N PHE A 92 -0.41 -5.43 15.92
CA PHE A 92 -0.03 -5.20 14.52
C PHE A 92 -1.26 -4.99 13.65
N THR A 93 -1.38 -3.83 13.01
CA THR A 93 -2.39 -3.55 12.00
C THR A 93 -1.73 -3.46 10.63
N LEU A 94 -2.14 -4.33 9.71
CA LEU A 94 -1.71 -4.26 8.31
C LEU A 94 -2.82 -3.67 7.47
N VAL A 95 -2.54 -2.54 6.81
CA VAL A 95 -3.45 -1.91 5.87
C VAL A 95 -3.07 -2.33 4.45
N ASN A 96 -4.04 -2.87 3.71
CA ASN A 96 -3.84 -3.17 2.30
C ASN A 96 -3.99 -1.88 1.47
N GLY A 97 -2.87 -1.33 1.02
CA GLY A 97 -2.81 -0.19 0.10
C GLY A 97 -2.57 -0.59 -1.36
N LEU A 98 -2.68 -1.88 -1.71
CA LEU A 98 -2.46 -2.34 -3.07
C LEU A 98 -3.58 -1.88 -4.01
N PRO A 99 -3.25 -1.50 -5.26
CA PRO A 99 -4.26 -1.25 -6.28
C PRO A 99 -5.04 -2.53 -6.62
N MET A 100 -6.29 -2.37 -7.06
CA MET A 100 -7.08 -3.49 -7.58
C MET A 100 -6.36 -4.12 -8.78
N GLY A 101 -6.13 -5.43 -8.73
CA GLY A 101 -5.42 -6.15 -9.79
C GLY A 101 -3.89 -6.08 -9.71
N ALA A 102 -3.33 -5.63 -8.57
CA ALA A 102 -1.90 -5.77 -8.31
C ALA A 102 -1.41 -7.21 -8.60
N PRO A 103 -0.20 -7.39 -9.14
CA PRO A 103 0.42 -8.70 -9.28
C PRO A 103 0.32 -9.46 -7.94
N GLY A 104 0.13 -10.77 -7.96
CA GLY A 104 -0.02 -11.55 -6.72
C GLY A 104 -1.39 -11.48 -6.02
N LEU A 105 -2.29 -10.53 -6.37
CA LEU A 105 -3.72 -10.64 -6.06
C LEU A 105 -4.40 -11.66 -7.00
N HIS A 106 -3.97 -12.91 -6.94
CA HIS A 106 -4.75 -13.98 -7.53
C HIS A 106 -6.00 -14.13 -6.68
N ALA A 107 -7.17 -13.91 -7.27
CA ALA A 107 -8.42 -14.36 -6.67
C ALA A 107 -8.25 -15.85 -6.37
N MET A 108 -8.08 -16.20 -5.09
CA MET A 108 -8.12 -17.58 -4.65
C MET A 108 -9.44 -18.13 -5.18
N LYS A 109 -9.36 -19.08 -6.12
CA LYS A 109 -10.54 -19.83 -6.55
C LYS A 109 -11.16 -20.39 -5.28
N ALA A 110 -12.41 -20.03 -4.99
CA ALA A 110 -13.05 -20.35 -3.71
C ALA A 110 -12.78 -21.81 -3.33
N HIS A 111 -12.05 -22.02 -2.24
CA HIS A 111 -11.81 -23.36 -1.72
C HIS A 111 -13.13 -23.88 -1.16
N THR A 112 -13.60 -25.01 -1.67
CA THR A 112 -14.74 -25.74 -1.11
C THR A 112 -14.48 -25.97 0.38
N PRO A 113 -15.40 -25.62 1.30
CA PRO A 113 -15.18 -25.84 2.72
C PRO A 113 -14.85 -27.31 2.99
N ALA A 114 -13.74 -27.54 3.71
CA ALA A 114 -13.33 -28.86 4.19
C ALA A 114 -14.34 -29.36 5.23
N GLY A 115 -15.41 -30.01 4.77
CA GLY A 115 -16.47 -30.51 5.64
C GLY A 115 -17.50 -31.43 5.00
N LEU A 116 -17.32 -31.83 3.73
CA LEU A 116 -18.22 -32.76 3.05
C LEU A 116 -17.43 -33.95 2.49
N PHE A 117 -16.83 -34.73 3.38
CA PHE A 117 -16.49 -36.13 3.07
C PHE A 117 -17.61 -37.01 3.64
N PRO A 118 -18.31 -37.81 2.80
CA PRO A 118 -19.25 -38.81 3.30
C PRO A 118 -18.49 -39.93 4.04
N PRO A 119 -19.05 -40.52 5.11
CA PRO A 119 -18.50 -41.73 5.69
C PRO A 119 -18.68 -42.91 4.71
N GLU A 120 -17.64 -43.75 4.58
CA GLU A 120 -17.68 -45.05 3.90
C GLU A 120 -18.60 -46.05 4.64
#